data_AF-A0A7Y5FFT6-F1
#
_entry.id   AF-A0A7Y5FFT6-F1
#
_cell.length_a   1.000
_cell.length_b   1.000
_cell.length_c   1.000
_cell.angle_alpha   90.00
_cell.angle_beta   90.00
_cell.angle_gamma   90.00
#
_symmetry.space_group_name_H-M   'P 1'
#
loop_
_entity.id
_entity.type
_entity.pdbx_description
1 polymer ?
#
loop_
_entity_poly.entity_id
_entity_poly.type
_entity_poly.pdbx_seq_one_letter_code
_entity_poly.pdbx_strand_id
1 'polypeptide(L)'
;MDTPKQKAQHIISQMEEGSTWQDLIDRLQKEKNAHPLNNDNVDWDRLVRHVRTVLYDEFPDAQTLKLDIDREGHKVTGYFVSQDFEGMEDADRQDRVWDALEKGLSVEEQSRILSVIALTPTEGVAQGVVS
;
A
#
# COMPACT_ATOMS: atom_id res chain seq x y z
N MET A 1 2.01 8.16 19.44
CA MET A 1 1.45 8.28 18.08
C MET A 1 1.85 7.02 17.35
N ASP A 2 0.88 6.26 16.85
CA ASP A 2 1.19 5.03 16.09
C ASP A 2 1.83 5.39 14.76
N THR A 3 2.83 4.61 14.35
CA THR A 3 3.48 4.78 13.05
C THR A 3 2.50 4.41 11.92
N PRO A 4 2.71 4.89 10.68
CA PRO A 4 1.91 4.47 9.53
C PRO A 4 1.84 2.94 9.37
N LYS A 5 2.95 2.23 9.63
CA LYS A 5 3.05 0.77 9.67
C LYS A 5 2.10 0.16 10.72
N GLN A 6 2.12 0.66 11.94
CA GLN A 6 1.24 0.20 13.03
C GLN A 6 -0.25 0.44 12.72
N LYS A 7 -0.58 1.55 12.07
CA LYS A 7 -1.97 1.82 11.64
C LYS A 7 -2.43 0.84 10.57
N ALA A 8 -1.62 0.61 9.53
CA ALA A 8 -1.95 -0.34 8.47
C ALA A 8 -2.14 -1.77 9.02
N GLN A 9 -1.21 -2.23 9.88
CA GLN A 9 -1.31 -3.53 10.54
C GLN A 9 -2.55 -3.65 11.43
N HIS A 10 -2.89 -2.60 12.19
CA HIS A 10 -4.09 -2.58 13.02
C HIS A 10 -5.37 -2.72 12.18
N ILE A 11 -5.44 -2.00 11.05
CA ILE A 11 -6.58 -2.04 10.14
C ILE A 11 -6.75 -3.43 9.49
N ILE A 12 -5.64 -4.07 9.09
CA ILE A 12 -5.64 -5.43 8.53
C ILE A 12 -6.05 -6.46 9.60
N SER A 13 -5.56 -6.35 10.84
CA SER A 13 -5.93 -7.26 11.95
C SER A 13 -7.41 -7.17 12.37
N GLN A 14 -8.10 -6.10 11.97
CA GLN A 14 -9.51 -5.85 12.25
C GLN A 14 -10.43 -6.31 11.11
N MET A 15 -9.88 -6.92 10.05
CA MET A 15 -10.67 -7.49 8.96
C MET A 15 -11.32 -8.80 9.43
N GLU A 16 -12.65 -8.85 9.40
CA GLU A 16 -13.39 -10.10 9.60
C GLU A 16 -13.29 -10.97 8.34
N GLU A 17 -13.23 -12.30 8.50
CA GLU A 17 -13.23 -13.24 7.36
C GLU A 17 -14.43 -12.95 6.44
N GLY A 18 -14.15 -12.58 5.19
CA GLY A 18 -15.17 -12.23 4.19
C GLY A 18 -15.37 -10.73 3.93
N SER A 19 -14.64 -9.85 4.63
CA SER A 19 -14.62 -8.40 4.35
C SER A 19 -14.01 -8.12 2.97
N THR A 20 -14.63 -7.24 2.18
CA THR A 20 -14.13 -6.89 0.84
C THR A 20 -13.15 -5.70 0.90
N TRP A 21 -12.32 -5.54 -0.14
CA TRP A 21 -11.42 -4.39 -0.25
C TRP A 21 -12.14 -3.04 -0.28
N GLN A 22 -13.37 -3.02 -0.76
CA GLN A 22 -14.19 -1.82 -0.78
C GLN A 22 -14.55 -1.39 0.65
N ASP A 23 -14.86 -2.35 1.53
CA ASP A 23 -15.17 -2.08 2.95
C ASP A 23 -13.96 -1.49 3.70
N LEU A 24 -12.75 -1.95 3.35
CA LEU A 24 -11.51 -1.41 3.89
C LEU A 24 -11.29 0.04 3.45
N ILE A 25 -11.45 0.33 2.16
CA ILE A 25 -11.28 1.67 1.59
C ILE A 25 -12.29 2.63 2.23
N ASP A 26 -13.56 2.23 2.34
CA ASP A 26 -14.61 3.06 2.93
C ASP A 26 -14.33 3.37 4.42
N ARG A 27 -13.79 2.40 5.16
CA ARG A 27 -13.43 2.55 6.57
C ARG A 27 -12.22 3.48 6.75
N LEU A 28 -11.20 3.36 5.90
CA LEU A 28 -10.04 4.26 5.86
C LEU A 28 -10.46 5.70 5.52
N GLN A 29 -11.37 5.87 4.56
CA GLN A 29 -11.94 7.16 4.20
C GLN A 29 -12.73 7.79 5.36
N LYS A 30 -13.39 6.99 6.19
CA LYS A 30 -14.15 7.47 7.35
C LYS A 30 -13.25 8.00 8.48
N GLU A 31 -12.09 7.37 8.72
CA GLU A 31 -11.12 7.83 9.72
C GLU A 31 -10.34 9.10 9.29
N LYS A 32 -10.23 9.34 7.97
CA LYS A 32 -9.54 10.49 7.34
C LYS A 32 -10.12 11.87 7.69
N ASN A 33 -11.39 11.96 8.09
CA ASN A 33 -12.03 13.23 8.47
C ASN A 33 -11.47 13.87 9.76
N ALA A 34 -10.52 13.23 10.45
CA ALA A 34 -9.97 13.73 11.69
C ALA A 34 -8.74 14.66 11.54
N HIS A 35 -7.97 14.62 10.45
CA HIS A 35 -6.69 15.37 10.35
C HIS A 35 -6.34 15.81 8.90
N PRO A 36 -6.49 17.11 8.55
CA PRO A 36 -6.03 17.61 7.26
C PRO A 36 -4.51 17.89 7.29
N LEU A 37 -3.76 17.31 6.34
CA LEU A 37 -2.37 17.66 6.05
C LEU A 37 -2.33 18.67 4.88
N ASN A 38 -1.58 19.76 5.04
CA ASN A 38 -1.40 20.81 4.03
C ASN A 38 -0.58 20.25 2.84
N ASN A 39 -1.15 20.22 1.62
CA ASN A 39 -0.73 19.31 0.55
C ASN A 39 -0.54 19.95 -0.85
N ASP A 40 -0.54 21.27 -0.94
CA ASP A 40 -0.67 21.97 -2.22
C ASP A 40 0.58 21.95 -3.12
N ASN A 41 1.74 21.48 -2.63
CA ASN A 41 3.03 21.52 -3.35
C ASN A 41 3.68 20.16 -3.64
N VAL A 42 2.91 19.07 -3.57
CA VAL A 42 3.46 17.71 -3.75
C VAL A 42 3.45 17.34 -5.23
N ASP A 43 4.62 17.01 -5.76
CA ASP A 43 4.74 16.37 -7.07
C ASP A 43 4.38 14.88 -6.93
N TRP A 44 3.08 14.59 -7.06
CA TRP A 44 2.53 13.25 -6.91
C TRP A 44 3.05 12.27 -7.96
N ASP A 45 3.26 12.73 -9.19
CA ASP A 45 3.77 11.89 -10.27
C ASP A 45 5.23 11.50 -10.01
N ARG A 46 6.02 12.41 -9.43
CA ARG A 46 7.37 12.06 -8.95
C ARG A 46 7.30 11.04 -7.82
N LEU A 47 6.44 11.22 -6.83
CA LEU A 47 6.31 10.29 -5.71
C LEU A 47 5.89 8.89 -6.18
N VAL A 48 4.85 8.78 -7.00
CA VAL A 48 4.38 7.48 -7.53
C VAL A 48 5.47 6.80 -8.33
N ARG A 49 6.23 7.53 -9.15
CA ARG A 49 7.40 6.98 -9.86
C ARG A 49 8.47 6.48 -8.90
N HIS A 50 8.77 7.24 -7.85
CA HIS A 50 9.78 6.87 -6.86
C HIS A 50 9.37 5.60 -6.10
N VAL A 51 8.12 5.51 -5.63
CA VAL A 51 7.56 4.30 -5.00
C VAL A 51 7.67 3.10 -5.96
N ARG A 52 7.34 3.30 -7.24
CA ARG A 52 7.50 2.26 -8.26
C ARG A 52 8.93 1.75 -8.37
N THR A 53 9.89 2.66 -8.47
CA THR A 53 11.31 2.30 -8.58
C THR A 53 11.75 1.50 -7.37
N VAL A 54 11.46 1.96 -6.15
CA VAL A 54 11.83 1.25 -4.92
C VAL A 54 11.26 -0.17 -4.89
N LEU A 55 10.00 -0.34 -5.26
CA LEU A 55 9.36 -1.66 -5.24
C LEU A 55 9.88 -2.58 -6.36
N TYR A 56 10.14 -2.08 -7.56
CA TYR A 56 10.72 -2.90 -8.62
C TYR A 56 12.20 -3.24 -8.38
N ASP A 57 12.95 -2.39 -7.68
CA ASP A 57 14.34 -2.69 -7.32
C ASP A 57 14.41 -3.82 -6.27
N GLU A 58 13.51 -3.83 -5.29
CA GLU A 58 13.44 -4.90 -4.28
C GLU A 58 12.81 -6.18 -4.84
N PHE A 59 11.82 -6.05 -5.71
CA PHE A 59 11.04 -7.16 -6.26
C PHE A 59 11.04 -7.12 -7.81
N PRO A 60 12.15 -7.48 -8.45
CA PRO A 60 12.31 -7.33 -9.90
C PRO A 60 11.36 -8.22 -10.71
N ASP A 61 10.93 -9.36 -10.15
CA ASP A 61 10.06 -10.34 -10.79
C ASP A 61 8.57 -10.08 -10.57
N ALA A 62 8.22 -8.89 -10.10
CA ALA A 62 6.84 -8.48 -9.91
C ALA A 62 6.04 -8.54 -11.22
N GLN A 63 4.91 -9.24 -11.18
CA GLN A 63 4.02 -9.35 -12.33
C GLN A 63 3.22 -8.07 -12.55
N THR A 64 2.81 -7.40 -11.47
CA THR A 64 1.96 -6.22 -11.57
C THR A 64 2.19 -5.28 -10.39
N LEU A 65 2.29 -3.98 -10.69
CA LEU A 65 2.28 -2.91 -9.69
C LEU A 65 1.33 -1.81 -10.16
N LYS A 66 0.23 -1.64 -9.41
CA LYS A 66 -0.69 -0.53 -9.64
C LYS A 66 -0.72 0.36 -8.41
N LEU A 67 -0.43 1.63 -8.66
CA LEU A 67 -0.46 2.68 -7.66
C LEU A 67 -1.44 3.74 -8.15
N ASP A 68 -2.32 4.17 -7.26
CA ASP A 68 -3.26 5.25 -7.47
C ASP A 68 -3.04 6.31 -6.39
N ILE A 69 -3.46 7.54 -6.71
CA ILE A 69 -3.45 8.64 -5.74
C ILE A 69 -4.89 8.82 -5.29
N ASP A 70 -5.17 8.57 -4.01
CA ASP A 70 -6.41 9.06 -3.41
C ASP A 70 -6.36 10.59 -3.44
N ARG A 71 -7.07 11.19 -4.41
CA ARG A 71 -7.07 12.63 -4.64
C ARG A 71 -7.74 13.41 -3.51
N GLU A 72 -8.61 12.77 -2.74
CA GLU A 72 -9.26 13.40 -1.60
C GLU A 72 -8.39 13.28 -0.33
N GLY A 73 -7.55 12.24 -0.26
CA GLY A 73 -6.69 11.94 0.90
C GLY A 73 -5.27 12.40 0.73
N HIS A 74 -4.87 12.72 -0.49
CA HIS A 74 -3.50 13.02 -0.86
C HIS A 74 -2.56 11.93 -0.33
N LYS A 75 -2.88 10.68 -0.68
CA LYS A 75 -2.08 9.51 -0.33
C LYS A 75 -1.93 8.60 -1.54
N VAL A 76 -0.79 7.92 -1.60
CA VAL A 76 -0.58 6.81 -2.52
C VAL A 76 -1.20 5.56 -1.92
N THR A 77 -2.04 4.90 -2.70
CA THR A 77 -2.59 3.57 -2.42
C THR A 77 -2.27 2.63 -3.58
N GLY A 78 -2.31 1.34 -3.34
CA GLY A 78 -2.18 0.40 -4.44
C GLY A 78 -1.97 -1.04 -4.03
N TYR A 79 -1.64 -1.84 -5.02
CA TYR A 79 -1.31 -3.24 -4.85
C TYR A 79 -0.13 -3.62 -5.72
N PHE A 80 0.51 -4.71 -5.30
CA PHE A 80 1.74 -5.21 -5.85
C PHE A 80 1.66 -6.75 -5.85
N VAL A 81 1.78 -7.35 -7.03
CA VAL A 81 1.66 -8.80 -7.24
C VAL A 81 3.02 -9.38 -7.58
N SER A 82 3.49 -10.32 -6.76
CA SER A 82 4.76 -11.01 -6.98
C SER A 82 4.69 -12.46 -6.54
N GLN A 83 5.40 -13.33 -7.27
CA GLN A 83 5.53 -14.75 -6.94
C GLN A 83 6.41 -14.96 -5.68
N ASP A 84 7.25 -13.98 -5.33
CA ASP A 84 8.08 -13.95 -4.11
C ASP A 84 7.30 -14.10 -2.80
N PHE A 85 5.98 -13.89 -2.86
CA PHE A 85 5.09 -13.93 -1.72
C PHE A 85 4.42 -15.28 -1.51
N GLU A 86 4.60 -16.23 -2.43
CA GLU A 86 4.03 -17.56 -2.30
C GLU A 86 4.59 -18.27 -1.05
N GLY A 87 3.69 -18.80 -0.22
CA GLY A 87 4.04 -19.46 1.04
C GLY A 87 4.39 -18.53 2.20
N MET A 88 4.25 -17.21 2.05
CA MET A 88 4.40 -16.23 3.13
C MET A 88 3.05 -15.86 3.74
N GLU A 89 3.03 -15.58 5.04
CA GLU A 89 1.84 -15.01 5.70
C GLU A 89 1.63 -13.55 5.28
N ASP A 90 0.38 -13.07 5.26
CA ASP A 90 -0.01 -11.70 4.89
C ASP A 90 0.85 -10.65 5.60
N ALA A 91 1.04 -10.79 6.92
CA ALA A 91 1.82 -9.87 7.72
C ALA A 91 3.28 -9.78 7.27
N ASP A 92 3.92 -10.93 7.01
CA ASP A 92 5.32 -10.98 6.56
C ASP A 92 5.50 -10.33 5.18
N ARG A 93 4.51 -10.50 4.30
CA ARG A 93 4.51 -9.89 2.97
C ARG A 93 4.41 -8.37 3.05
N GLN A 94 3.49 -7.87 3.89
CA GLN A 94 3.34 -6.44 4.12
C GLN A 94 4.56 -5.83 4.80
N ASP A 95 5.18 -6.54 5.74
CA ASP A 95 6.41 -6.10 6.39
C ASP A 95 7.56 -5.99 5.38
N ARG A 96 7.72 -6.96 4.49
CA ARG A 96 8.77 -6.92 3.46
C ARG A 96 8.56 -5.75 2.48
N VAL A 97 7.32 -5.47 2.07
CA VAL A 97 7.01 -4.28 1.24
C VAL A 97 7.30 -3.00 2.00
N TRP A 98 6.90 -2.89 3.27
CA TRP A 98 7.17 -1.69 4.06
C TRP A 98 8.66 -1.48 4.29
N ASP A 99 9.42 -2.53 4.57
CA ASP A 99 10.86 -2.43 4.76
C ASP A 99 11.56 -1.93 3.49
N ALA A 100 11.08 -2.30 2.30
CA ALA A 100 11.59 -1.76 1.03
C ALA A 100 11.30 -0.24 0.91
N LEU A 101 10.06 0.15 1.18
CA LEU A 101 9.64 1.55 1.14
C LEU A 101 10.38 2.41 2.18
N GLU A 102 10.60 1.88 3.39
CA GLU A 102 11.34 2.58 4.45
C GLU A 102 12.81 2.80 4.09
N LYS A 103 13.44 1.86 3.38
CA LYS A 103 14.81 1.99 2.88
C LYS A 103 14.92 2.99 1.72
N GLY A 104 13.92 3.01 0.84
CA GLY A 104 13.96 3.75 -0.42
C GLY A 104 13.39 5.17 -0.36
N LEU A 105 12.54 5.47 0.61
CA LEU A 105 11.79 6.74 0.67
C LEU A 105 12.14 7.55 1.91
N SER A 106 12.05 8.87 1.79
CA SER A 106 12.14 9.76 2.96
C SER A 106 10.93 9.60 3.89
N VAL A 107 11.08 9.95 5.17
CA VAL A 107 9.97 9.91 6.16
C VAL A 107 8.75 10.70 5.69
N GLU A 108 8.97 11.83 5.00
CA GLU A 108 7.88 12.62 4.43
C GLU A 108 7.14 11.86 3.33
N GLU A 109 7.86 11.25 2.40
CA GLU A 109 7.27 10.42 1.33
C GLU A 109 6.56 9.18 1.89
N GLN A 110 7.15 8.50 2.88
CA GLN A 110 6.54 7.37 3.58
C GLN A 110 5.20 7.77 4.21
N SER A 111 5.14 8.95 4.86
CA SER A 111 3.91 9.46 5.46
C SER A 111 2.79 9.66 4.45
N ARG A 112 3.11 9.78 3.15
CA ARG A 112 2.17 9.98 2.04
C ARG A 112 1.69 8.67 1.43
N ILE A 113 2.17 7.52 1.89
CA ILE A 113 1.66 6.22 1.51
C ILE A 113 0.62 5.79 2.54
N LEU A 114 -0.58 5.48 2.09
CA LEU A 114 -1.64 4.94 2.95
C LEU A 114 -1.54 3.42 3.00
N SER A 115 -1.44 2.77 1.84
CA SER A 115 -1.33 1.31 1.75
C SER A 115 -0.72 0.88 0.41
N VAL A 116 0.14 -0.14 0.44
CA VAL A 116 0.56 -0.88 -0.76
C VAL A 116 0.46 -2.35 -0.41
N ILE A 117 -0.51 -3.04 -0.99
CA ILE A 117 -0.83 -4.41 -0.60
C ILE A 117 0.02 -5.39 -1.41
N ALA A 118 0.73 -6.28 -0.72
CA ALA A 118 1.42 -7.42 -1.31
C ALA A 118 0.43 -8.59 -1.58
N LEU A 119 0.40 -9.09 -2.81
CA LEU A 119 -0.46 -10.20 -3.25
C LEU A 119 0.34 -11.28 -3.98
N THR A 120 -0.01 -12.55 -3.79
CA THR A 120 0.45 -13.62 -4.67
C THR A 120 -0.23 -13.54 -6.03
N PRO A 121 0.29 -14.18 -7.09
CA PRO A 121 -0.40 -14.26 -8.37
C PRO A 121 -1.81 -14.88 -8.26
N THR A 122 -1.95 -15.91 -7.42
CA THR A 122 -3.24 -16.58 -7.19
C THR A 122 -4.28 -15.62 -6.60
N GLU A 123 -3.88 -14.83 -5.60
CA GLU A 123 -4.74 -13.80 -5.00
C GLU A 123 -5.02 -12.67 -6.00
N GLY A 124 -4.01 -12.26 -6.79
CA GLY A 124 -4.19 -11.25 -7.83
C GLY A 124 -5.25 -11.63 -8.86
N VAL A 125 -5.30 -12.91 -9.26
CA VAL A 125 -6.37 -13.43 -10.13
C VAL A 125 -7.72 -13.43 -9.42
N ALA A 126 -7.78 -13.90 -8.17
CA ALA A 126 -9.03 -13.93 -7.39
C ALA A 126 -9.63 -12.53 -7.18
N GLN A 127 -8.78 -11.50 -7.09
CA GLN A 127 -9.16 -10.10 -6.96
C GLN A 127 -9.43 -9.42 -8.32
N GLY A 128 -9.28 -10.13 -9.44
CA GLY A 128 -9.50 -9.60 -10.79
C GLY A 128 -8.49 -8.52 -11.20
N VAL A 129 -7.33 -8.48 -10.54
CA VAL A 129 -6.27 -7.49 -10.81
C VAL A 129 -5.16 -8.02 -11.71
N VAL A 130 -5.14 -9.33 -11.95
CA VAL A 130 -4.30 -10.02 -12.94
C VAL A 130 -5.19 -10.95 -13.75
N SER A 131 -4.94 -11.05 -15.06
CA SER A 131 -5.70 -11.85 -16.03
C SER A 131 -4.82 -12.80 -16.81
#